data_AF-Q82PD2-F1
#
_entry.id   AF-Q82PD2-F1
#
_cell.length_a   1.000
_cell.length_b   1.000
_cell.length_c   1.000
_cell.angle_alpha   90.00
_cell.angle_beta   90.00
_cell.angle_gamma   90.00
#
_symmetry.space_group_name_H-M   'P 1'
#
loop_
_entity.id
_entity.type
_entity.pdbx_description
1 polymer ?
#
loop_
_entity_poly.entity_id
_entity_poly.type
_entity_poly.pdbx_seq_one_letter_code
_entity_poly.pdbx_strand_id
1 'polypeptide(L)'
;MSVAALPASADQDRQPHRQRVEISNVHYDAPGRDDRSNRSLNQEWVDITNTGRHSVNLDDWTLSNRDGRTYTFHHLRLEGHSTVRVHTGNGRDTHRDVYQDRRHEVWNDRSDTATLRNDHGRVIDTASWGRGSHERRGGHEGHGHSRR
;
A
#
# COMPACT_ATOMS: atom_id res chain seq x y z
N MET A 1 -15.23 -51.36 19.52
CA MET A 1 -14.54 -50.65 18.44
C MET A 1 -15.39 -49.47 18.02
N SER A 2 -14.93 -48.24 18.27
CA SER A 2 -15.39 -47.04 17.58
C SER A 2 -14.20 -46.10 17.48
N VAL A 3 -13.74 -45.88 16.26
CA VAL A 3 -12.79 -44.80 15.95
C VAL A 3 -13.58 -43.51 15.86
N ALA A 4 -13.15 -42.49 16.61
CA ALA A 4 -13.53 -41.11 16.32
C ALA A 4 -12.29 -40.41 15.78
N ALA A 5 -12.36 -40.05 14.49
CA ALA A 5 -11.33 -39.31 13.78
C ALA A 5 -11.16 -37.90 14.37
N LEU A 6 -9.92 -37.41 14.35
CA LEU A 6 -9.56 -36.03 14.68
C LEU A 6 -10.17 -35.06 13.64
N PRO A 7 -10.73 -33.91 14.03
CA PRO A 7 -10.74 -32.76 13.15
C PRO A 7 -9.36 -32.06 13.21
N ALA A 8 -8.82 -31.84 12.02
CA ALA A 8 -7.55 -31.20 11.72
C ALA A 8 -7.51 -29.73 12.18
N SER A 9 -6.30 -29.25 12.47
CA SER A 9 -5.98 -27.83 12.60
C SER A 9 -6.48 -27.06 11.38
N ALA A 10 -7.59 -26.34 11.52
CA ALA A 10 -8.09 -25.38 10.55
C ALA A 10 -8.74 -24.20 11.28
N ASP A 11 -8.02 -23.60 12.21
CA ASP A 11 -8.33 -22.24 12.69
C ASP A 11 -7.26 -21.30 12.11
N GLN A 12 -7.25 -21.14 10.79
CA GLN A 12 -6.59 -20.03 10.10
C GLN A 12 -7.56 -19.14 9.30
N ASP A 13 -8.85 -19.49 9.27
CA ASP A 13 -9.89 -18.73 8.56
C ASP A 13 -10.67 -17.74 9.46
N ARG A 14 -10.01 -17.22 10.51
CA ARG A 14 -10.53 -16.14 11.36
C ARG A 14 -9.76 -14.83 11.18
N GLN A 15 -9.51 -14.44 9.94
CA GLN A 15 -9.18 -13.05 9.65
C GLN A 15 -10.38 -12.39 8.97
N PRO A 16 -11.08 -11.46 9.65
CA PRO A 16 -12.27 -10.81 9.10
C PRO A 16 -11.90 -10.17 7.78
N HIS A 17 -12.35 -10.75 6.67
CA HIS A 17 -12.20 -10.29 5.29
C HIS A 17 -10.98 -9.39 5.07
N ARG A 18 -9.78 -9.84 5.47
CA ARG A 18 -8.59 -9.00 5.29
C ARG A 18 -8.48 -8.79 3.80
N GLN A 19 -8.80 -7.56 3.38
CA GLN A 19 -8.65 -7.15 2.02
C GLN A 19 -7.20 -7.47 1.69
N ARG A 20 -7.00 -8.30 0.66
CA ARG A 20 -5.66 -8.81 0.33
C ARG A 20 -4.78 -7.70 -0.22
N VAL A 21 -5.35 -6.53 -0.51
CA VAL A 21 -4.66 -5.34 -0.97
C VAL A 21 -4.54 -4.36 0.18
N GLU A 22 -3.34 -3.85 0.41
CA GLU A 22 -3.01 -2.93 1.51
C GLU A 22 -2.06 -1.82 1.05
N ILE A 23 -2.03 -0.71 1.79
CA ILE A 23 -1.00 0.32 1.67
C ILE A 23 0.20 -0.18 2.48
N SER A 24 1.26 -0.60 1.78
CA SER A 24 2.38 -1.28 2.43
C SER A 24 3.53 -0.36 2.80
N ASN A 25 3.69 0.76 2.10
CA ASN A 25 4.73 1.74 2.39
C ASN A 25 4.35 3.12 1.83
N VAL A 26 4.82 4.18 2.48
CA VAL A 26 4.62 5.56 2.05
C VAL A 26 5.93 6.32 2.21
N HIS A 27 6.34 7.01 1.16
CA HIS A 27 7.49 7.90 1.18
C HIS A 27 7.05 9.31 0.82
N TYR A 28 7.15 10.21 1.78
CA TYR A 28 6.70 11.60 1.66
C TYR A 28 7.87 12.60 1.71
N ASP A 29 8.99 12.25 2.37
CA ASP A 29 10.16 13.12 2.51
C ASP A 29 11.02 13.09 1.23
N ALA A 30 10.96 14.12 0.39
CA ALA A 30 11.91 14.28 -0.71
C ALA A 30 13.18 15.00 -0.18
N PRO A 31 14.31 14.31 0.08
CA PRO A 31 15.52 14.99 0.54
C PRO A 31 16.08 15.93 -0.55
N GLY A 32 16.06 17.24 -0.29
CA GLY A 32 16.68 18.23 -1.17
C GLY A 32 16.02 19.60 -1.07
N ARG A 33 16.53 20.58 -1.83
CA ARG A 33 15.78 21.81 -2.07
C ARG A 33 14.49 21.43 -2.81
N ASP A 34 13.35 21.88 -2.31
CA ASP A 34 12.04 21.74 -2.95
C ASP A 34 12.00 22.54 -4.27
N ASP A 35 12.73 22.09 -5.27
CA ASP A 35 12.76 22.72 -6.59
C ASP A 35 11.49 22.37 -7.40
N ARG A 36 10.52 21.64 -6.80
CA ARG A 36 9.29 21.12 -7.43
C ARG A 36 9.53 20.41 -8.76
N SER A 37 10.73 19.86 -8.91
CA SER A 37 11.13 19.14 -10.10
C SER A 37 10.36 17.82 -10.18
N ASN A 38 10.15 17.29 -11.39
CA ASN A 38 9.53 15.98 -11.56
C ASN A 38 10.27 14.86 -10.81
N ARG A 39 11.60 14.99 -10.70
CA ARG A 39 12.45 14.07 -9.93
C ARG A 39 12.16 14.14 -8.43
N SER A 40 11.88 15.33 -7.89
CA SER A 40 11.48 15.50 -6.49
C SER A 40 10.08 14.93 -6.27
N LEU A 41 9.13 15.22 -7.17
CA LEU A 41 7.76 14.70 -7.07
C LEU A 41 7.67 13.17 -7.19
N ASN A 42 8.57 12.52 -7.95
CA ASN A 42 8.62 11.07 -8.03
C ASN A 42 9.31 10.40 -6.82
N GLN A 43 9.94 11.18 -5.92
CA GLN A 43 10.37 10.68 -4.60
C GLN A 43 9.21 10.64 -3.61
N GLU A 44 8.09 11.28 -3.92
CA GLU A 44 6.84 11.16 -3.18
C GLU A 44 6.01 10.01 -3.77
N TRP A 45 5.78 8.95 -2.99
CA TRP A 45 5.09 7.75 -3.49
C TRP A 45 4.39 6.93 -2.41
N VAL A 46 3.45 6.10 -2.84
CA VAL A 46 2.74 5.10 -2.02
C VAL A 46 2.82 3.73 -2.69
N ASP A 47 3.21 2.71 -1.93
CA ASP A 47 3.19 1.32 -2.37
C ASP A 47 1.87 0.65 -1.98
N ILE A 48 1.24 0.00 -2.96
CA ILE A 48 0.04 -0.81 -2.80
C ILE A 48 0.40 -2.27 -3.09
N THR A 49 0.23 -3.14 -2.09
CA THR A 49 0.64 -4.55 -2.18
C THR A 49 -0.56 -5.47 -2.13
N ASN A 50 -0.61 -6.44 -3.04
CA ASN A 50 -1.53 -7.58 -2.95
C ASN A 50 -0.84 -8.73 -2.21
N THR A 51 -1.14 -8.91 -0.93
CA THR A 51 -0.66 -10.02 -0.09
C THR A 51 -1.30 -11.37 -0.45
N GLY A 52 -2.32 -11.36 -1.30
CA GLY A 52 -3.02 -12.53 -1.82
C GLY A 52 -2.27 -13.30 -2.89
N ARG A 53 -2.77 -14.52 -3.17
CA ARG A 53 -2.27 -15.37 -4.26
C ARG A 53 -2.90 -15.05 -5.62
N HIS A 54 -4.05 -14.41 -5.63
CA HIS A 54 -4.83 -14.14 -6.85
C HIS A 54 -4.69 -12.69 -7.26
N SER A 55 -4.72 -12.43 -8.55
CA SER A 55 -4.72 -11.07 -9.09
C SER A 55 -6.01 -10.33 -8.76
N VAL A 56 -5.88 -9.02 -8.53
CA VAL A 56 -6.97 -8.10 -8.22
C VAL A 56 -7.04 -7.03 -9.31
N ASN A 57 -8.24 -6.76 -9.81
CA ASN A 57 -8.46 -5.62 -10.69
C ASN A 57 -8.58 -4.35 -9.85
N LEU A 58 -7.72 -3.38 -10.10
CA LEU A 58 -7.73 -2.08 -9.42
C LEU A 58 -8.47 -1.01 -10.23
N ASP A 59 -9.05 -1.36 -11.37
CA ASP A 59 -9.85 -0.41 -12.15
C ASP A 59 -10.92 0.29 -11.29
N ASP A 60 -11.00 1.61 -11.39
CA ASP A 60 -11.86 2.50 -10.59
C ASP A 60 -11.60 2.51 -9.08
N TRP A 61 -10.53 1.87 -8.61
CA TRP A 61 -10.06 2.06 -7.24
C TRP A 61 -9.48 3.46 -7.08
N THR A 62 -9.53 3.98 -5.84
CA THR A 62 -9.04 5.33 -5.55
C THR A 62 -8.06 5.33 -4.40
N LEU A 63 -6.96 6.08 -4.56
CA LEU A 63 -6.04 6.46 -3.50
C LEU A 63 -6.23 7.95 -3.22
N SER A 64 -6.55 8.31 -1.98
CA SER A 64 -6.85 9.70 -1.60
C SER A 64 -6.09 10.14 -0.35
N ASN A 65 -5.70 11.41 -0.30
CA ASN A 65 -5.16 12.03 0.90
C ASN A 65 -6.27 12.68 1.77
N ARG A 66 -5.90 13.21 2.94
CA ARG A 66 -6.86 13.86 3.85
C ARG A 66 -7.53 15.09 3.25
N ASP A 67 -6.84 15.81 2.36
CA ASP A 67 -7.35 17.01 1.69
C ASP A 67 -8.28 16.69 0.49
N GLY A 68 -8.54 15.39 0.22
CA GLY A 68 -9.41 14.96 -0.87
C GLY A 68 -8.74 14.96 -2.24
N ARG A 69 -7.40 15.04 -2.31
CA ARG A 69 -6.66 14.79 -3.55
C ARG A 69 -6.72 13.31 -3.86
N THR A 70 -7.43 12.97 -4.93
CA THR A 70 -7.68 11.59 -5.34
C THR A 70 -6.91 11.24 -6.60
N TYR A 71 -6.33 10.04 -6.62
CA TYR A 71 -5.86 9.33 -7.80
C TYR A 71 -6.78 8.14 -8.06
N THR A 72 -7.17 7.95 -9.30
CA THR A 72 -7.98 6.81 -9.75
C THR A 72 -7.10 5.89 -10.58
N PHE A 73 -7.10 4.60 -10.24
CA PHE A 73 -6.41 3.59 -11.01
C PHE A 73 -7.21 3.27 -12.28
N HIS A 74 -6.53 3.18 -13.41
CA HIS A 74 -7.14 2.86 -14.70
C HIS A 74 -6.42 1.68 -15.36
N HIS A 75 -7.18 0.66 -15.75
CA HIS A 75 -6.70 -0.51 -16.50
C HIS A 75 -5.55 -1.27 -15.81
N LEU A 76 -5.47 -1.24 -14.48
CA LEU A 76 -4.41 -1.88 -13.72
C LEU A 76 -4.89 -3.16 -13.04
N ARG A 77 -4.19 -4.27 -13.32
CA ARG A 77 -4.36 -5.53 -12.61
C ARG A 77 -3.13 -5.80 -11.75
N LEU A 78 -3.35 -5.91 -10.44
CA LEU A 78 -2.30 -6.19 -9.48
C LEU A 78 -2.23 -7.69 -9.20
N GLU A 79 -1.17 -8.33 -9.69
CA GLU A 79 -0.94 -9.75 -9.51
C GLU A 79 -0.81 -10.16 -8.03
N GLY A 80 -0.98 -11.45 -7.75
CA GLY A 80 -0.75 -11.99 -6.42
C GLY A 80 0.70 -11.73 -5.96
N HIS A 81 0.87 -11.42 -4.68
CA HIS A 81 2.16 -11.14 -4.06
C HIS A 81 2.97 -10.02 -4.75
N SER A 82 2.30 -9.13 -5.47
CA SER A 82 2.91 -8.05 -6.23
C SER A 82 2.58 -6.69 -5.63
N THR A 83 3.41 -5.71 -5.97
CA THR A 83 3.30 -4.32 -5.51
C THR A 83 3.26 -3.39 -6.72
N VAL A 84 2.38 -2.40 -6.67
CA VAL A 84 2.42 -1.23 -7.54
C VAL A 84 2.77 0.00 -6.70
N ARG A 85 3.68 0.82 -7.22
CA ARG A 85 4.08 2.11 -6.67
C ARG A 85 3.34 3.23 -7.39
N VAL A 86 2.68 4.08 -6.63
CA VAL A 86 1.99 5.28 -7.12
C VAL A 86 2.87 6.49 -6.83
N HIS A 87 3.49 7.05 -7.87
CA HIS A 87 4.29 8.26 -7.79
C HIS A 87 3.43 9.52 -7.95
N THR A 88 3.77 10.59 -7.24
CA THR A 88 3.02 11.85 -7.37
C THR A 88 3.33 12.61 -8.66
N GLY A 89 4.56 12.59 -9.13
CA GLY A 89 4.97 13.30 -10.34
C GLY A 89 4.49 12.63 -11.63
N ASN A 90 5.20 12.92 -12.71
CA ASN A 90 4.90 12.44 -14.06
C ASN A 90 5.88 11.32 -14.43
N GLY A 91 5.39 10.39 -15.24
CA GLY A 91 6.19 9.28 -15.75
C GLY A 91 5.41 8.47 -16.76
N ARG A 92 5.91 7.27 -17.05
CA ARG A 92 5.23 6.34 -17.93
C ARG A 92 4.71 5.18 -17.11
N ASP A 93 3.39 4.98 -17.15
CA ASP A 93 2.75 3.89 -16.44
C ASP A 93 3.26 2.52 -16.89
N THR A 94 3.44 1.65 -15.90
CA THR A 94 3.77 0.24 -16.03
C THR A 94 2.95 -0.57 -15.03
N HIS A 95 3.12 -1.89 -15.04
CA HIS A 95 2.48 -2.79 -14.08
C HIS A 95 3.02 -2.63 -12.64
N ARG A 96 4.15 -1.93 -12.44
CA ARG A 96 4.78 -1.72 -11.12
C ARG A 96 4.83 -0.26 -10.70
N ASP A 97 4.75 0.66 -11.64
CA ASP A 97 4.92 2.08 -11.39
C ASP A 97 3.84 2.83 -12.15
N VAL A 98 3.02 3.58 -11.43
CA VAL A 98 1.99 4.45 -12.00
C VAL A 98 2.14 5.86 -11.47
N TYR A 99 1.69 6.84 -12.23
CA TYR A 99 1.97 8.25 -11.97
C TYR A 99 0.66 9.04 -11.84
N GLN A 100 0.60 9.95 -10.86
CA GLN A 100 -0.56 10.83 -10.69
C GLN A 100 -0.54 12.03 -11.66
N ASP A 101 0.56 12.23 -12.38
CA ASP A 101 0.79 13.33 -13.32
C ASP A 101 0.57 14.73 -12.70
N ARG A 102 0.92 14.85 -11.42
CA ARG A 102 0.79 16.12 -10.70
C ARG A 102 2.07 16.95 -10.80
N ARG A 103 1.91 18.24 -10.52
CA ARG A 103 2.98 19.26 -10.51
C ARG A 103 3.31 19.77 -9.09
N HIS A 104 2.65 19.20 -8.09
CA HIS A 104 2.76 19.58 -6.69
C HIS A 104 2.70 18.31 -5.83
N GLU A 105 3.41 18.35 -4.70
CA GLU A 105 3.35 17.34 -3.63
C GLU A 105 1.90 17.06 -3.24
N VAL A 106 1.54 15.79 -3.04
CA VAL A 106 0.21 15.34 -2.61
C VAL A 106 0.20 15.06 -1.12
N TRP A 107 1.30 14.51 -0.61
CA TRP A 107 1.42 13.93 0.71
C TRP A 107 2.07 14.94 1.66
N ASN A 108 1.41 15.24 2.78
CA ASN A 108 1.93 16.25 3.71
C ASN A 108 3.09 15.71 4.55
N ASP A 109 4.24 16.39 4.54
CA ASP A 109 5.47 15.99 5.27
C ASP A 109 5.32 15.92 6.79
N ARG A 110 4.37 16.67 7.36
CA ARG A 110 4.18 16.73 8.82
C ARG A 110 3.24 15.65 9.33
N SER A 111 2.17 15.41 8.58
CA SER A 111 1.19 14.37 8.86
C SER A 111 0.15 14.29 7.74
N ASP A 112 -0.19 13.09 7.30
CA ASP A 112 -1.30 12.88 6.38
C ASP A 112 -1.96 11.52 6.65
N THR A 113 -3.00 11.22 5.87
CA THR A 113 -3.66 9.92 5.83
C THR A 113 -3.94 9.54 4.37
N ALA A 114 -3.30 8.49 3.89
CA ALA A 114 -3.65 7.83 2.64
C ALA A 114 -4.83 6.87 2.88
N THR A 115 -5.86 6.96 2.03
CA THR A 115 -7.05 6.09 2.06
C THR A 115 -7.20 5.41 0.71
N LEU A 116 -7.14 4.07 0.71
CA LEU A 116 -7.39 3.23 -0.45
C LEU A 116 -8.85 2.76 -0.42
N ARG A 117 -9.57 2.94 -1.53
CA ARG A 117 -10.95 2.45 -1.71
C ARG A 117 -11.07 1.65 -3.00
N ASN A 118 -11.99 0.69 -3.01
CA ASN A 118 -12.33 -0.02 -4.22
C ASN A 118 -13.30 0.76 -5.11
N ASP A 119 -13.60 0.18 -6.26
CA ASP A 119 -14.61 0.57 -7.26
C ASP A 119 -16.02 0.81 -6.70
N HIS A 120 -16.36 0.22 -5.55
CA HIS A 120 -17.63 0.43 -4.85
C HIS A 120 -17.56 1.53 -3.78
N GLY A 121 -16.42 2.22 -3.66
CA GLY A 121 -16.19 3.26 -2.66
C GLY A 121 -15.95 2.74 -1.23
N ARG A 122 -15.82 1.42 -1.05
CA ARG A 122 -15.51 0.80 0.25
C ARG A 122 -14.04 0.99 0.58
N VAL A 123 -13.77 1.45 1.80
CA VAL A 123 -12.40 1.55 2.32
C VAL A 123 -11.78 0.16 2.42
N ILE A 124 -10.64 0.01 1.75
CA ILE A 124 -9.82 -1.19 1.73
C ILE A 124 -8.77 -1.09 2.83
N ASP A 125 -8.04 0.03 2.87
CA ASP A 125 -7.00 0.28 3.85
C ASP A 125 -6.73 1.77 4.04
N THR A 126 -6.10 2.12 5.17
CA THR A 126 -5.68 3.48 5.49
C THR A 126 -4.30 3.49 6.15
N ALA A 127 -3.39 4.34 5.67
CA ALA A 127 -2.09 4.58 6.29
C ALA A 127 -2.00 6.03 6.74
N SER A 128 -1.54 6.28 7.97
CA SER A 128 -1.35 7.64 8.49
C SER A 128 0.06 7.81 9.05
N TRP A 129 0.66 8.97 8.81
CA TRP A 129 1.98 9.32 9.33
C TRP A 129 1.97 10.71 9.98
N GLY A 130 3.04 11.03 10.70
CA GLY A 130 3.24 12.29 11.43
C GLY A 130 3.57 12.08 12.90
N ARG A 131 3.98 13.14 13.61
CA ARG A 131 4.58 13.09 14.98
C ARG A 131 3.84 12.11 15.91
N GLY A 132 4.39 10.90 16.03
CA GLY A 132 3.87 9.82 16.88
C GLY A 132 3.71 8.45 16.20
N SER A 133 3.73 8.36 14.87
CA SER A 133 3.59 7.08 14.16
C SER A 133 4.92 6.31 14.09
N HIS A 134 5.33 5.73 15.21
CA HIS A 134 6.10 4.49 15.16
C HIS A 134 5.18 3.43 14.54
N GLU A 135 5.44 3.07 13.29
CA GLU A 135 4.68 2.05 12.57
C GLU A 135 4.59 0.75 13.36
N ARG A 136 3.37 0.21 13.39
CA ARG A 136 3.14 -1.17 13.77
C ARG A 136 3.67 -2.08 12.66
N ARG A 137 4.66 -2.89 13.03
CA ARG A 137 4.97 -4.24 12.50
C ARG A 137 5.55 -4.33 11.09
N GLY A 138 6.82 -3.94 10.93
CA GLY A 138 7.76 -4.65 10.04
C GLY A 138 8.25 -5.93 10.75
N GLY A 139 7.49 -7.02 10.62
CA GLY A 139 7.78 -8.28 11.29
C GLY A 139 8.40 -9.35 10.41
N HIS A 140 9.53 -9.09 9.75
CA HIS A 140 10.29 -10.13 9.03
C HIS A 140 11.79 -9.79 8.94
N GLU A 141 12.54 -10.00 10.02
CA GLU A 141 13.98 -10.30 9.90
C GLU A 141 14.33 -11.42 10.89
N GLY A 142 14.52 -12.62 10.35
CA GLY A 142 15.22 -13.69 11.04
C GLY A 142 16.71 -13.37 11.02
N HIS A 143 17.31 -13.25 12.20
CA HIS A 143 18.76 -13.39 12.36
C HIS A 143 19.02 -14.24 13.60
N GLY A 144 19.37 -15.50 13.34
CA GLY A 144 19.87 -16.40 14.35
C GLY A 144 21.24 -15.94 14.84
N HIS A 145 21.40 -15.83 16.15
CA HIS A 145 22.70 -15.79 16.79
C HIS A 145 22.66 -16.64 18.06
N SER A 146 22.90 -17.94 17.89
CA SER A 146 23.38 -18.80 18.97
C SER A 146 24.84 -18.46 19.21
N ARG A 147 25.15 -17.81 20.35
CA ARG A 147 26.50 -17.80 20.95
C ARG A 147 26.41 -17.67 22.46
N ARG A 148 26.45 -18.80 23.17
CA ARG A 148 27.58 -19.28 23.99
C ARG A 148 27.11 -20.38 24.92
#